data_AF-A0A8J7WMP6-F1
#
_entry.id   AF-A0A8J7WMP6-F1
#
_cell.length_a   1.000
_cell.length_b   1.000
_cell.length_c   1.000
_cell.angle_alpha   90.00
_cell.angle_beta   90.00
_cell.angle_gamma   90.00
#
_symmetry.space_group_name_H-M   'P 1'
#
loop_
_entity.id
_entity.type
_entity.pdbx_description
1 polymer ?
#
loop_
_entity_poly.entity_id
_entity_poly.type
_entity_poly.pdbx_seq_one_letter_code
_entity_poly.pdbx_strand_id
1 'polypeptide(L)'
;MTGRWLAALIRAYPPGWRRRFGRELETLVEDLAGDGRPPLSVALNILRGAAAAWLTDRRTALPDRTTALLAVLWSWVCFAATAAWFGKNAGEYPSAALAQSVGNTHPGLAITTDLLLVAGIIGIVITLVAAVPFAVASVRRAVAERSRATLALIATPPTTVIVWLAGLKLANTAAAGSTTRFVAVSVWLLAGVLGIAASTLAVGKVVARGGYPDWTWRVGLAAAAAVTVVMAAGAGATFAWGLAARPVRPGPDGGAIGWIIVVASMMLTTLRAVWALASLRGRRRATAA
;
A
#
# COMPACT_ATOMS: atom_id res chain seq x y z
N MET A 1 21.06 30.69 -9.94
CA MET A 1 20.14 29.98 -9.01
C MET A 1 19.93 28.50 -9.36
N THR A 2 20.34 28.05 -10.55
CA THR A 2 20.21 26.68 -11.06
C THR A 2 20.97 25.61 -10.26
N GLY A 3 22.19 25.91 -9.79
CA GLY A 3 23.02 24.91 -9.12
C GLY A 3 22.49 24.39 -7.76
N ARG A 4 21.73 25.20 -6.99
CA ARG A 4 21.29 24.82 -5.64
C ARG A 4 20.16 23.79 -5.63
N TRP A 5 19.17 23.93 -6.51
CA TRP A 5 18.07 22.97 -6.61
C TRP A 5 18.54 21.68 -7.30
N LEU A 6 19.45 21.80 -8.28
CA LEU A 6 20.06 20.66 -8.97
C LEU A 6 20.85 19.77 -8.00
N ALA A 7 21.73 20.38 -7.20
CA ALA A 7 22.48 19.67 -6.17
C ALA A 7 21.57 19.00 -5.13
N ALA A 8 20.41 19.59 -4.83
CA ALA A 8 19.41 18.98 -3.94
C ALA A 8 18.73 17.76 -4.59
N LEU A 9 18.41 17.81 -5.88
CA LEU A 9 17.80 16.68 -6.60
C LEU A 9 18.77 15.52 -6.81
N ILE A 10 20.04 15.79 -7.10
CA ILE A 10 21.05 14.73 -7.25
C ILE A 10 21.26 13.98 -5.94
N ARG A 11 21.16 14.67 -4.79
CA ARG A 11 21.17 14.01 -3.47
C ARG A 11 20.02 13.01 -3.28
N ALA A 12 18.96 13.07 -4.09
CA ALA A 12 17.89 12.07 -4.05
C ALA A 12 18.36 10.68 -4.56
N TYR A 13 19.43 10.60 -5.37
CA TYR A 13 19.94 9.33 -5.89
C TYR A 13 20.79 8.55 -4.86
N PRO A 14 20.91 7.21 -4.99
CA PRO A 14 21.75 6.40 -4.10
C PRO A 14 23.24 6.81 -4.11
N PRO A 15 23.98 6.70 -2.98
CA PRO A 15 25.37 7.13 -2.91
C PRO A 15 26.30 6.46 -3.94
N GLY A 16 26.14 5.15 -4.16
CA GLY A 16 26.93 4.40 -5.16
C GLY A 16 26.61 4.84 -6.58
N TRP A 17 25.33 5.04 -6.88
CA TRP A 17 24.88 5.56 -8.17
C TRP A 17 25.43 6.96 -8.44
N ARG A 18 25.33 7.88 -7.47
CA ARG A 18 25.85 9.26 -7.58
C ARG A 18 27.34 9.30 -7.85
N ARG A 19 28.13 8.41 -7.22
CA ARG A 19 29.56 8.33 -7.47
C ARG A 19 29.90 7.94 -8.91
N ARG A 20 29.04 7.13 -9.55
CA ARG A 20 29.27 6.60 -10.89
C ARG A 20 28.70 7.49 -12.01
N PHE A 21 27.51 8.06 -11.78
CA PHE A 21 26.73 8.76 -12.83
C PHE A 21 26.35 10.20 -12.44
N GLY A 22 26.78 10.70 -11.28
CA GLY A 22 26.37 12.00 -10.76
C GLY A 22 26.75 13.17 -11.67
N ARG A 23 27.98 13.17 -12.20
CA ARG A 23 28.44 14.22 -13.12
C ARG A 23 27.72 14.18 -14.47
N GLU A 24 27.50 13.00 -15.02
CA GLU A 24 26.77 12.82 -16.28
C GLU A 24 25.33 13.36 -16.14
N LEU A 25 24.69 13.10 -15.00
CA LEU A 25 23.36 13.63 -14.71
C LEU A 25 23.36 15.16 -14.52
N GLU A 26 24.42 15.74 -13.93
CA GLU A 26 24.56 17.21 -13.84
C GLU A 26 24.58 17.83 -15.23
N THR A 27 25.45 17.34 -16.11
CA THR A 27 25.57 17.83 -17.50
C THR A 27 24.25 17.69 -18.26
N LEU A 28 23.59 16.54 -18.16
CA LEU A 28 22.35 16.26 -18.89
C LEU A 28 21.19 17.17 -18.43
N VAL A 29 21.18 17.59 -17.17
CA VAL A 29 20.16 18.52 -16.66
C VAL A 29 20.51 19.96 -16.97
N GLU A 30 21.79 20.33 -17.02
CA GLU A 30 22.23 21.64 -17.51
C GLU A 30 21.82 21.85 -18.97
N ASP A 31 22.02 20.83 -19.82
CA ASP A 31 21.59 20.85 -21.22
C ASP A 31 20.06 20.99 -21.35
N LEU A 32 19.30 20.17 -20.61
CA LEU A 32 17.83 20.23 -20.63
C LEU A 32 17.25 21.55 -20.08
N ALA A 33 17.95 22.21 -19.16
CA ALA A 33 17.56 23.51 -18.64
C ALA A 33 17.92 24.64 -19.61
N GLY A 34 18.99 24.49 -20.40
CA GLY A 34 19.35 25.39 -21.49
C GLY A 34 18.32 25.41 -22.62
N ASP A 35 17.68 24.27 -22.89
CA ASP A 35 16.65 24.12 -23.93
C ASP A 35 15.25 24.69 -23.56
N GLY A 36 15.14 25.42 -22.45
CA GLY A 36 13.90 26.10 -22.05
C GLY A 36 12.79 25.19 -21.54
N ARG A 37 13.07 23.93 -21.18
CA ARG A 37 12.07 23.03 -20.59
C ARG A 37 11.59 23.53 -19.22
N PRO A 38 10.31 23.33 -18.86
CA PRO A 38 9.80 23.79 -17.58
C PRO A 38 10.49 23.05 -16.42
N PRO A 39 11.00 23.76 -15.40
CA PRO A 39 11.83 23.18 -14.35
C PRO A 39 11.11 22.11 -13.52
N LEU A 40 9.78 22.18 -13.42
CA LEU A 40 8.98 21.20 -12.69
C LEU A 40 8.97 19.82 -13.38
N SER A 41 8.85 19.76 -14.70
CA SER A 41 8.80 18.47 -15.43
C SER A 41 10.16 17.77 -15.39
N VAL A 42 11.25 18.55 -15.49
CA VAL A 42 12.62 18.09 -15.32
C VAL A 42 12.83 17.55 -13.91
N ALA A 43 12.41 18.29 -12.88
CA ALA A 43 12.50 17.85 -11.48
C ALA A 43 11.73 16.55 -11.23
N LEU A 44 10.50 16.42 -11.74
CA LEU A 44 9.70 15.20 -11.59
C LEU A 44 10.34 13.99 -12.29
N ASN A 45 10.91 14.18 -13.47
CA ASN A 45 11.61 13.11 -14.19
C ASN A 45 12.88 12.68 -13.46
N ILE A 46 13.65 13.62 -12.92
CA ILE A 46 14.85 13.32 -12.12
C ILE A 46 14.45 12.58 -10.83
N LEU A 47 13.39 13.01 -10.14
CA LEU A 47 12.89 12.31 -8.95
C LEU A 47 12.39 10.90 -9.29
N ARG A 48 11.73 10.73 -10.44
CA ARG A 48 11.34 9.41 -10.95
C ARG A 48 12.56 8.53 -11.26
N GLY A 49 13.60 9.09 -11.85
CA GLY A 49 14.88 8.43 -12.10
C GLY A 49 15.60 8.05 -10.80
N ALA A 50 15.59 8.93 -9.80
CA ALA A 50 16.15 8.67 -8.48
C ALA A 50 15.41 7.52 -7.78
N ALA A 51 14.09 7.52 -7.85
CA ALA A 51 13.26 6.43 -7.35
C ALA A 51 13.59 5.10 -8.06
N ALA A 52 13.70 5.11 -9.39
CA ALA A 52 14.09 3.93 -10.17
C ALA A 52 15.52 3.43 -9.85
N ALA A 53 16.46 4.36 -9.65
CA ALA A 53 17.84 4.04 -9.25
C ALA A 53 17.87 3.40 -7.86
N TRP A 54 17.12 3.93 -6.89
CA TRP A 54 16.96 3.30 -5.58
C TRP A 54 16.29 1.94 -5.64
N LEU A 55 15.31 1.74 -6.53
CA LEU A 55 14.67 0.43 -6.73
C LEU A 55 15.64 -0.59 -7.33
N THR A 56 16.52 -0.17 -8.23
CA THR A 56 17.52 -1.03 -8.89
C THR A 56 18.70 -1.35 -7.97
N ASP A 57 19.26 -0.33 -7.30
CA ASP A 57 20.40 -0.45 -6.38
C ASP A 57 20.05 -1.28 -5.13
N ARG A 58 18.78 -1.26 -4.72
CA ARG A 58 18.25 -2.09 -3.62
C ARG A 58 17.83 -3.49 -4.04
N ARG A 59 18.19 -3.97 -5.23
CA ARG A 59 18.23 -5.42 -5.52
C ARG A 59 19.35 -6.14 -4.75
N THR A 60 19.66 -5.70 -3.52
CA THR A 60 20.07 -6.64 -2.47
C THR A 60 18.99 -7.71 -2.42
N ALA A 61 19.28 -8.90 -2.95
CA ALA A 61 18.32 -9.95 -3.21
C ALA A 61 17.57 -10.32 -1.93
N LEU A 62 16.39 -9.72 -1.72
CA LEU A 62 15.49 -10.17 -0.68
C LEU A 62 15.19 -11.64 -0.99
N PRO A 63 15.22 -12.53 0.02
CA PRO A 63 14.84 -13.92 -0.20
C PRO A 63 13.50 -14.00 -0.93
N ASP A 64 13.35 -14.93 -1.87
CA ASP A 64 12.13 -15.08 -2.67
C ASP A 64 10.86 -15.10 -1.81
N ARG A 65 10.93 -15.77 -0.65
CA ARG A 65 9.86 -15.83 0.36
C ARG A 65 9.45 -14.45 0.86
N THR A 66 10.42 -13.58 1.16
CA THR A 66 10.20 -12.19 1.59
C THR A 66 9.54 -11.38 0.50
N THR A 67 10.07 -11.47 -0.73
CA THR A 67 9.55 -10.72 -1.88
C THR A 67 8.09 -11.08 -2.17
N ALA A 68 7.75 -12.37 -2.12
CA ALA A 68 6.38 -12.82 -2.32
C ALA A 68 5.43 -12.39 -1.19
N LEU A 69 5.84 -12.50 0.08
CA LEU A 69 5.01 -12.04 1.21
C LEU A 69 4.80 -10.52 1.19
N LEU A 70 5.83 -9.74 0.87
CA LEU A 70 5.70 -8.30 0.68
C LEU A 70 4.78 -7.97 -0.50
N ALA A 71 4.84 -8.75 -1.59
CA ALA A 71 3.95 -8.55 -2.72
C ALA A 71 2.48 -8.81 -2.34
N VAL A 72 2.18 -9.86 -1.57
CA VAL A 72 0.83 -10.13 -1.05
C VAL A 72 0.39 -9.02 -0.08
N LEU A 73 1.26 -8.60 0.83
CA LEU A 73 0.95 -7.50 1.77
C LEU A 73 0.62 -6.21 1.02
N TRP A 74 1.40 -5.85 0.01
CA TRP A 74 1.13 -4.67 -0.82
C TRP A 74 -0.16 -4.80 -1.63
N SER A 75 -0.41 -5.98 -2.19
CA SER A 75 -1.70 -6.28 -2.83
C SER A 75 -2.86 -6.07 -1.86
N TRP A 76 -2.75 -6.55 -0.62
CA TRP A 76 -3.75 -6.35 0.43
C TRP A 76 -3.96 -4.87 0.78
N VAL A 77 -2.88 -4.10 0.94
CA VAL A 77 -2.96 -2.65 1.22
C VAL A 77 -3.66 -1.91 0.09
N CYS A 78 -3.29 -2.17 -1.16
CA CYS A 78 -3.95 -1.57 -2.32
C CYS A 78 -5.42 -1.98 -2.40
N PHE A 79 -5.73 -3.24 -2.16
CA PHE A 79 -7.10 -3.76 -2.11
C PHE A 79 -7.94 -3.07 -1.05
N ALA A 80 -7.43 -2.96 0.18
CA ALA A 80 -8.11 -2.30 1.29
C ALA A 80 -8.33 -0.81 1.02
N ALA A 81 -7.36 -0.11 0.41
CA ALA A 81 -7.50 1.27 0.00
C ALA A 81 -8.59 1.45 -1.07
N THR A 82 -8.61 0.58 -2.09
CA THR A 82 -9.67 0.57 -3.11
C THR A 82 -11.05 0.26 -2.50
N ALA A 83 -11.13 -0.71 -1.59
CA ALA A 83 -12.37 -1.06 -0.89
C ALA A 83 -12.87 0.08 0.01
N ALA A 84 -11.98 0.78 0.72
CA ALA A 84 -12.33 1.94 1.55
C ALA A 84 -12.82 3.12 0.70
N TRP A 85 -12.14 3.38 -0.43
CA TRP A 85 -12.57 4.36 -1.42
C TRP A 85 -13.97 4.05 -1.97
N PHE A 86 -14.19 2.78 -2.32
CA PHE A 86 -15.49 2.30 -2.76
C PHE A 86 -16.55 2.45 -1.68
N GLY A 87 -16.28 2.03 -0.45
CA GLY A 87 -17.21 2.16 0.68
C GLY A 87 -17.60 3.61 0.94
N LYS A 88 -16.66 4.55 0.81
CA LYS A 88 -16.95 5.99 0.91
C LYS A 88 -17.92 6.46 -0.17
N ASN A 89 -17.67 6.12 -1.44
CA ASN A 89 -18.46 6.62 -2.57
C ASN A 89 -19.78 5.86 -2.77
N ALA A 90 -19.81 4.56 -2.45
CA ALA A 90 -20.99 3.71 -2.57
C ALA A 90 -21.92 3.86 -1.36
N GLY A 91 -21.33 4.12 -0.18
CA GLY A 91 -21.99 4.17 1.13
C GLY A 91 -22.52 5.53 1.57
N GLU A 92 -22.42 6.58 0.75
CA GLU A 92 -23.19 7.82 0.98
C GLU A 92 -24.67 7.55 0.72
N TYR A 93 -25.32 6.91 1.69
CA TYR A 93 -26.75 7.06 1.90
C TYR A 93 -26.94 8.35 2.72
N PRO A 94 -27.82 9.28 2.29
CA PRO A 94 -28.12 10.50 3.01
C PRO A 94 -28.49 10.30 4.49
N SER A 95 -28.95 9.10 4.87
CA SER A 95 -29.21 8.73 6.26
C SER A 95 -29.02 7.22 6.50
N ALA A 96 -28.74 6.86 7.75
CA ALA A 96 -28.72 5.45 8.20
C ALA A 96 -30.08 4.76 8.02
N ALA A 97 -31.18 5.52 8.17
CA ALA A 97 -32.54 5.03 7.92
C ALA A 97 -32.74 4.62 6.46
N LEU A 98 -32.19 5.37 5.49
CA LEU A 98 -32.27 5.03 4.07
C LEU A 98 -31.42 3.79 3.73
N ALA A 99 -30.23 3.66 4.34
CA ALA A 99 -29.43 2.46 4.19
C ALA A 99 -30.18 1.22 4.71
N GLN A 100 -30.86 1.35 5.86
CA GLN A 100 -31.63 0.26 6.46
C GLN A 100 -32.89 -0.07 5.65
N SER A 101 -33.62 0.93 5.13
CA SER A 101 -34.79 0.69 4.29
C SER A 101 -34.43 0.01 2.96
N VAL A 102 -33.31 0.40 2.35
CA VAL A 102 -32.78 -0.25 1.13
C VAL A 102 -32.31 -1.67 1.43
N GLY A 103 -31.64 -1.89 2.57
CA GLY A 103 -31.23 -3.24 3.00
C GLY A 103 -32.41 -4.18 3.23
N ASN A 104 -33.50 -3.69 3.82
CA ASN A 104 -34.73 -4.46 4.03
C ASN A 104 -35.45 -4.80 2.72
N THR A 105 -35.39 -3.91 1.72
CA THR A 105 -36.07 -4.08 0.43
C THR A 105 -35.23 -4.92 -0.56
N HIS A 106 -33.90 -4.89 -0.41
CA HIS A 106 -32.95 -5.56 -1.30
C HIS A 106 -31.94 -6.39 -0.50
N PRO A 107 -32.29 -7.62 -0.09
CA PRO A 107 -31.45 -8.44 0.79
C PRO A 107 -30.06 -8.73 0.20
N GLY A 108 -29.94 -8.77 -1.14
CA GLY A 108 -28.64 -8.93 -1.82
C GLY A 108 -27.65 -7.79 -1.53
N LEU A 109 -28.13 -6.55 -1.34
CA LEU A 109 -27.28 -5.42 -0.98
C LEU A 109 -26.79 -5.52 0.48
N ALA A 110 -27.69 -5.90 1.40
CA ALA A 110 -27.32 -6.10 2.80
C ALA A 110 -26.27 -7.20 2.96
N ILE A 111 -26.50 -8.38 2.36
CA ILE A 111 -25.57 -9.52 2.41
C ILE A 111 -24.19 -9.14 1.87
N THR A 112 -24.13 -8.44 0.74
CA THR A 112 -22.85 -8.07 0.13
C THR A 112 -22.11 -7.00 0.93
N THR A 113 -22.82 -6.05 1.56
CA THR A 113 -22.22 -5.09 2.50
C THR A 113 -21.65 -5.78 3.73
N ASP A 114 -22.40 -6.71 4.34
CA ASP A 114 -21.94 -7.48 5.51
C ASP A 114 -20.71 -8.35 5.16
N LEU A 115 -20.74 -9.01 4.00
CA LEU A 115 -19.59 -9.78 3.50
C LEU A 115 -18.34 -8.92 3.33
N LEU A 116 -18.47 -7.68 2.82
CA LEU A 116 -17.35 -6.75 2.69
C LEU A 116 -16.79 -6.33 4.04
N LEU A 117 -17.66 -6.04 5.02
CA LEU A 117 -17.25 -5.69 6.37
C LEU A 117 -16.53 -6.86 7.05
N VAL A 118 -17.12 -8.06 6.99
CA VAL A 118 -16.54 -9.30 7.55
C VAL A 118 -15.20 -9.61 6.89
N ALA A 119 -15.10 -9.51 5.56
CA ALA A 119 -13.85 -9.71 4.84
C ALA A 119 -12.77 -8.70 5.28
N GLY A 120 -13.14 -7.42 5.46
CA GLY A 120 -12.24 -6.39 5.97
C GLY A 120 -11.70 -6.73 7.36
N ILE A 121 -12.59 -7.07 8.30
CA ILE A 121 -12.23 -7.42 9.69
C ILE A 121 -11.32 -8.67 9.70
N ILE A 122 -11.72 -9.73 9.02
CA ILE A 122 -10.95 -10.99 8.97
C ILE A 122 -9.57 -10.75 8.36
N GLY A 123 -9.47 -9.99 7.26
CA GLY A 123 -8.19 -9.69 6.63
C GLY A 123 -7.22 -8.91 7.53
N ILE A 124 -7.74 -7.96 8.31
CA ILE A 124 -6.95 -7.23 9.33
C ILE A 124 -6.47 -8.18 10.42
N VAL A 125 -7.37 -9.00 10.99
CA VAL A 125 -7.04 -9.94 12.07
C VAL A 125 -5.96 -10.93 11.61
N ILE A 126 -6.11 -11.54 10.44
CA ILE A 126 -5.12 -12.47 9.88
C ILE A 126 -3.76 -11.78 9.74
N THR A 127 -3.73 -10.56 9.20
CA THR A 127 -2.49 -9.80 8.99
C THR A 127 -1.81 -9.47 10.32
N LEU A 128 -2.57 -9.05 11.33
CA LEU A 128 -2.05 -8.73 12.67
C LEU A 128 -1.49 -9.98 13.36
N VAL A 129 -2.24 -11.08 13.38
CA VAL A 129 -1.80 -12.34 13.98
C VAL A 129 -0.53 -12.85 13.31
N ALA A 130 -0.44 -12.75 11.98
CA ALA A 130 0.74 -13.15 11.23
C ALA A 130 1.96 -12.26 11.51
N ALA A 131 1.77 -10.96 11.80
CA ALA A 131 2.85 -10.04 12.09
C ALA A 131 3.50 -10.28 13.47
N VAL A 132 2.74 -10.77 14.46
CA VAL A 132 3.24 -11.04 15.83
C VAL A 132 4.51 -11.90 15.87
N PRO A 133 4.57 -13.11 15.27
CA PRO A 133 5.76 -13.94 15.37
C PRO A 133 7.00 -13.31 14.71
N PHE A 134 6.82 -12.58 13.60
CA PHE A 134 7.92 -11.81 12.99
C PHE A 134 8.38 -10.70 13.94
N ALA A 135 7.46 -9.90 14.47
CA ALA A 135 7.78 -8.81 15.38
C ALA A 135 8.51 -9.30 16.64
N VAL A 136 8.01 -10.36 17.28
CA VAL A 136 8.64 -10.95 18.48
C VAL A 136 10.05 -11.45 18.17
N ALA A 137 10.25 -12.16 17.06
CA ALA A 137 11.57 -12.62 16.64
C ALA A 137 12.53 -11.46 16.37
N SER A 138 12.07 -10.42 15.67
CA SER A 138 12.86 -9.23 15.37
C SER A 138 13.22 -8.45 16.64
N VAL A 139 12.29 -8.29 17.59
CA VAL A 139 12.52 -7.59 18.86
C VAL A 139 13.52 -8.35 19.72
N ARG A 140 13.31 -9.66 19.92
CA ARG A 140 14.23 -10.50 20.72
C ARG A 140 15.66 -10.41 20.19
N ARG A 141 15.82 -10.47 18.86
CA ARG A 141 17.12 -10.30 18.22
C ARG A 141 17.70 -8.91 18.41
N ALA A 142 16.92 -7.86 18.17
CA ALA A 142 17.37 -6.48 18.34
C ALA A 142 17.81 -6.18 19.78
N VAL A 143 17.14 -6.76 20.77
CA VAL A 143 17.52 -6.68 22.19
C VAL A 143 18.81 -7.45 22.46
N ALA A 144 18.95 -8.68 21.95
CA ALA A 144 20.18 -9.47 22.09
C ALA A 144 21.40 -8.76 21.47
N GLU A 145 21.23 -8.14 20.31
CA GLU A 145 22.27 -7.37 19.61
C GLU A 145 22.43 -5.93 20.14
N ARG A 146 21.62 -5.51 21.13
CA ARG A 146 21.55 -4.13 21.66
C ARG A 146 21.41 -3.05 20.58
N SER A 147 20.75 -3.37 19.47
CA SER A 147 20.65 -2.51 18.29
C SER A 147 19.45 -1.56 18.39
N ARG A 148 19.68 -0.35 18.93
CA ARG A 148 18.66 0.73 18.99
C ARG A 148 18.10 1.08 17.60
N ALA A 149 18.95 1.02 16.57
CA ALA A 149 18.54 1.26 15.19
C ALA A 149 17.50 0.25 14.70
N THR A 150 17.64 -1.03 15.03
CA THR A 150 16.67 -2.07 14.65
C THR A 150 15.36 -1.93 15.43
N LEU A 151 15.43 -1.57 16.72
CA LEU A 151 14.23 -1.27 17.51
C LEU A 151 13.45 -0.08 16.93
N ALA A 152 14.14 0.98 16.50
CA ALA A 152 13.51 2.12 15.84
C ALA A 152 12.82 1.72 14.51
N LEU A 153 13.45 0.83 13.72
CA LEU A 153 12.83 0.30 12.50
C LEU A 153 11.57 -0.54 12.80
N ILE A 154 11.61 -1.38 13.83
CA ILE A 154 10.44 -2.18 14.26
C ILE A 154 9.30 -1.29 14.73
N ALA A 155 9.60 -0.17 15.40
CA ALA A 155 8.60 0.80 15.86
C ALA A 155 8.02 1.67 14.72
N THR A 156 8.63 1.70 13.53
CA THR A 156 8.21 2.61 12.44
C THR A 156 6.79 2.33 11.94
N PRO A 157 6.35 1.08 11.65
CA PRO A 157 4.97 0.82 11.25
C PRO A 157 3.90 1.22 12.28
N PRO A 158 3.96 0.80 13.58
CA PRO A 158 2.91 1.17 14.53
C PRO A 158 2.88 2.67 14.80
N THR A 159 4.04 3.35 14.86
CA THR A 159 4.08 4.81 15.02
C THR A 159 3.47 5.52 13.82
N THR A 160 3.75 5.06 12.59
CA THR A 160 3.10 5.57 11.38
C THR A 160 1.58 5.45 11.46
N VAL A 161 1.05 4.29 11.86
CA VAL A 161 -0.40 4.08 11.99
C VAL A 161 -1.00 5.03 13.04
N ILE A 162 -0.38 5.14 14.21
CA ILE A 162 -0.84 6.02 15.30
C ILE A 162 -0.88 7.48 14.83
N VAL A 163 0.22 7.97 14.24
CA VAL A 163 0.32 9.35 13.74
C VAL A 163 -0.70 9.60 12.63
N TRP A 164 -0.89 8.64 11.73
CA TRP A 164 -1.85 8.76 10.64
C TRP A 164 -3.30 8.80 11.14
N LEU A 165 -3.67 7.93 12.09
CA LEU A 165 -5.01 7.94 12.71
C LEU A 165 -5.26 9.23 13.52
N ALA A 166 -4.26 9.71 14.25
CA ALA A 166 -4.35 10.99 14.96
C ALA A 166 -4.54 12.17 13.98
N GLY A 167 -3.81 12.16 12.86
CA GLY A 167 -3.95 13.15 11.80
C GLY A 167 -5.33 13.13 11.13
N LEU A 168 -5.95 11.96 10.98
CA LEU A 168 -7.31 11.84 10.43
C LEU A 168 -8.34 12.53 11.34
N LYS A 169 -8.20 12.37 12.66
CA LYS A 169 -9.06 13.05 13.63
C LYS A 169 -8.93 14.57 13.51
N LEU A 170 -7.71 15.08 13.40
CA LEU A 170 -7.44 16.52 13.22
C LEU A 170 -7.94 17.05 11.87
N ALA A 171 -7.81 16.28 10.79
CA ALA A 171 -8.31 16.67 9.47
C ALA A 171 -9.86 16.79 9.45
N ASN A 172 -10.55 16.04 10.31
CA ASN A 172 -12.00 16.06 10.42
C ASN A 172 -12.54 17.16 11.36
N THR A 173 -11.71 17.85 12.14
CA THR A 173 -12.15 18.99 12.96
C THR A 173 -12.25 20.30 12.18
N ALA A 174 -11.70 20.38 10.96
CA ALA A 174 -11.77 21.57 10.12
C ALA A 174 -13.13 21.71 9.40
N ALA A 175 -13.60 22.94 9.21
CA ALA A 175 -14.86 23.23 8.53
C ALA A 175 -14.91 22.61 7.12
N ALA A 176 -16.05 21.98 6.79
CA ALA A 176 -16.31 21.40 5.47
C ALA A 176 -16.20 22.47 4.38
N GLY A 177 -15.61 22.12 3.23
CA GLY A 177 -15.43 23.03 2.09
C GLY A 177 -14.31 24.08 2.24
N SER A 178 -13.62 24.16 3.38
CA SER A 178 -12.54 25.13 3.57
C SER A 178 -11.24 24.73 2.85
N THR A 179 -10.52 25.72 2.31
CA THR A 179 -9.16 25.55 1.76
C THR A 179 -8.21 24.94 2.80
N THR A 180 -8.36 25.33 4.08
CA THR A 180 -7.60 24.78 5.20
C THR A 180 -7.81 23.28 5.35
N ARG A 181 -9.05 22.79 5.25
CA ARG A 181 -9.34 21.35 5.29
C ARG A 181 -8.72 20.64 4.09
N PHE A 182 -8.82 21.21 2.89
CA PHE A 182 -8.21 20.63 1.70
C PHE A 182 -6.68 20.49 1.82
N VAL A 183 -5.99 21.54 2.28
CA VAL A 183 -4.54 21.51 2.54
C VAL A 183 -4.19 20.51 3.63
N ALA A 184 -4.93 20.52 4.75
CA ALA A 184 -4.69 19.58 5.85
C ALA A 184 -4.85 18.11 5.42
N VAL A 185 -5.92 17.79 4.68
CA VAL A 185 -6.17 16.45 4.13
C VAL A 185 -5.07 16.07 3.13
N SER A 186 -4.64 17.01 2.28
CA SER A 186 -3.58 16.75 1.29
C SER A 186 -2.24 16.46 1.96
N VAL A 187 -1.84 17.26 2.96
CA VAL A 187 -0.62 17.04 3.75
C VAL A 187 -0.71 15.72 4.52
N TRP A 188 -1.86 15.42 5.12
CA TRP A 188 -2.10 14.17 5.83
C TRP A 188 -2.02 12.93 4.91
N LEU A 189 -2.58 13.01 3.70
CA LEU A 189 -2.46 11.95 2.69
C LEU A 189 -1.01 11.75 2.26
N LEU A 190 -0.29 12.82 1.96
CA LEU A 190 1.13 12.76 1.57
C LEU A 190 1.99 12.16 2.71
N ALA A 191 1.75 12.58 3.95
CA ALA A 191 2.39 12.02 5.13
C ALA A 191 2.08 10.52 5.28
N GLY A 192 0.85 10.10 5.00
CA GLY A 192 0.45 8.70 4.96
C GLY A 192 1.24 7.89 3.93
N VAL A 193 1.35 8.39 2.70
CA VAL A 193 2.13 7.73 1.62
C VAL A 193 3.61 7.60 2.02
N LEU A 194 4.20 8.66 2.56
CA LEU A 194 5.59 8.64 3.04
C LEU A 194 5.77 7.67 4.22
N GLY A 195 4.80 7.63 5.14
CA GLY A 195 4.79 6.71 6.27
C GLY A 195 4.71 5.25 5.83
N ILE A 196 3.85 4.92 4.85
CA ILE A 196 3.76 3.57 4.29
C ILE A 196 5.08 3.18 3.60
N ALA A 197 5.68 4.10 2.84
CA ALA A 197 6.98 3.87 2.21
C ALA A 197 8.07 3.63 3.27
N ALA A 198 8.15 4.47 4.31
CA ALA A 198 9.09 4.31 5.41
C ALA A 198 8.90 2.99 6.17
N SER A 199 7.65 2.62 6.45
CA SER A 199 7.27 1.36 7.11
C SER A 199 7.69 0.16 6.27
N THR A 200 7.46 0.20 4.96
CA THR A 200 7.86 -0.86 4.03
C THR A 200 9.37 -1.03 4.00
N LEU A 201 10.10 0.09 3.95
CA LEU A 201 11.57 0.07 3.98
C LEU A 201 12.11 -0.44 5.32
N ALA A 202 11.46 -0.08 6.42
CA ALA A 202 11.81 -0.55 7.75
C ALA A 202 11.60 -2.06 7.87
N VAL A 203 10.43 -2.57 7.47
CA VAL A 203 10.13 -4.01 7.44
C VAL A 203 11.11 -4.74 6.52
N GLY A 204 11.38 -4.23 5.32
CA GLY A 204 12.34 -4.83 4.40
C GLY A 204 13.74 -4.95 5.01
N LYS A 205 14.22 -3.91 5.69
CA LYS A 205 15.52 -3.94 6.40
C LYS A 205 15.52 -4.90 7.58
N VAL A 206 14.45 -4.93 8.38
CA VAL A 206 14.32 -5.83 9.53
C VAL A 206 14.27 -7.29 9.07
N VAL A 207 13.55 -7.58 7.99
CA VAL A 207 13.45 -8.92 7.43
C VAL A 207 14.77 -9.36 6.79
N ALA A 208 15.43 -8.50 6.02
CA ALA A 208 16.72 -8.81 5.41
C ALA A 208 17.83 -9.12 6.42
N ARG A 209 17.76 -8.53 7.63
CA ARG A 209 18.69 -8.80 8.73
C ARG A 209 18.30 -10.02 9.57
N GLY A 210 17.05 -10.46 9.49
CA GLY A 210 16.49 -11.47 10.36
C GLY A 210 16.66 -12.89 9.82
N GLY A 211 17.39 -13.72 10.55
CA GLY A 211 17.27 -15.18 10.46
C GLY A 211 16.02 -15.63 11.20
N TYR A 212 14.90 -15.81 10.48
CA TYR A 212 13.65 -16.30 11.05
C TYR A 212 13.60 -17.82 10.97
N PRO A 213 13.08 -18.49 12.02
CA PRO A 213 12.88 -19.93 11.97
C PRO A 213 11.80 -20.30 10.93
N ASP A 214 11.88 -21.50 10.37
CA ASP A 214 10.98 -21.94 9.29
C ASP A 214 9.50 -21.88 9.67
N TRP A 215 9.15 -22.09 10.95
CA TRP A 215 7.77 -22.02 11.41
C TRP A 215 7.18 -20.61 11.23
N THR A 216 7.96 -19.54 11.42
CA THR A 216 7.51 -18.15 11.23
C THR A 216 7.16 -17.90 9.76
N TRP A 217 7.96 -18.46 8.83
CA TRP A 217 7.67 -18.41 7.40
C TRP A 217 6.43 -19.21 7.02
N ARG A 218 6.16 -20.35 7.67
CA ARG A 218 4.94 -21.15 7.46
C ARG A 218 3.69 -20.37 7.88
N VAL A 219 3.73 -19.73 9.05
CA VAL A 219 2.64 -18.86 9.53
C VAL A 219 2.41 -17.69 8.57
N GLY A 220 3.48 -17.01 8.15
CA GLY A 220 3.38 -15.92 7.17
C GLY A 220 2.78 -16.35 5.84
N LEU A 221 3.16 -17.52 5.33
CA LEU A 221 2.63 -18.06 4.08
C LEU A 221 1.15 -18.48 4.21
N ALA A 222 0.78 -19.12 5.32
CA ALA A 222 -0.61 -19.49 5.60
C ALA A 222 -1.51 -18.25 5.70
N ALA A 223 -1.04 -17.22 6.41
CA ALA A 223 -1.74 -15.95 6.51
C ALA A 223 -1.86 -15.23 5.16
N ALA A 224 -0.78 -15.19 4.37
CA ALA A 224 -0.82 -14.60 3.03
C ALA A 224 -1.82 -15.33 2.10
N ALA A 225 -1.88 -16.66 2.17
CA ALA A 225 -2.88 -17.43 1.44
C ALA A 225 -4.31 -17.11 1.92
N ALA A 226 -4.53 -17.07 3.24
CA ALA A 226 -5.83 -16.76 3.82
C ALA A 226 -6.30 -15.34 3.47
N VAL A 227 -5.43 -14.33 3.55
CA VAL A 227 -5.72 -12.96 3.10
C VAL A 227 -6.06 -12.92 1.61
N THR A 228 -5.36 -13.69 0.78
CA THR A 228 -5.66 -13.76 -0.66
C THR A 228 -7.06 -14.33 -0.93
N VAL A 229 -7.50 -15.35 -0.16
CA VAL A 229 -8.86 -15.87 -0.24
C VAL A 229 -9.88 -14.82 0.20
N VAL A 230 -9.60 -14.10 1.28
CA VAL A 230 -10.46 -13.00 1.76
C VAL A 230 -10.56 -11.88 0.71
N MET A 231 -9.47 -11.54 0.03
CA MET A 231 -9.48 -10.57 -1.08
C MET A 231 -10.37 -11.05 -2.23
N ALA A 232 -10.27 -12.32 -2.62
CA ALA A 232 -11.12 -12.89 -3.66
C ALA A 232 -12.61 -12.84 -3.27
N ALA A 233 -12.94 -13.20 -2.03
CA ALA A 233 -14.30 -13.10 -1.50
C ALA A 233 -14.80 -11.64 -1.50
N GLY A 234 -13.97 -10.68 -1.06
CA GLY A 234 -14.31 -9.27 -1.07
C GLY A 234 -14.50 -8.72 -2.49
N ALA A 235 -13.65 -9.10 -3.46
CA ALA A 235 -13.82 -8.71 -4.86
C ALA A 235 -15.12 -9.27 -5.44
N GLY A 236 -15.45 -10.53 -5.14
CA GLY A 236 -16.72 -11.16 -5.52
C GLY A 236 -17.93 -10.48 -4.90
N ALA A 237 -17.85 -10.12 -3.61
CA ALA A 237 -18.91 -9.39 -2.92
C ALA A 237 -19.12 -7.99 -3.51
N THR A 238 -18.05 -7.23 -3.82
CA THR A 238 -18.14 -5.93 -4.51
C THR A 238 -18.77 -6.06 -5.89
N PHE A 239 -18.43 -7.12 -6.63
CA PHE A 239 -19.02 -7.39 -7.94
C PHE A 239 -20.52 -7.70 -7.82
N ALA A 240 -20.89 -8.61 -6.92
CA ALA A 240 -22.30 -8.95 -6.65
C ALA A 240 -23.11 -7.74 -6.17
N TRP A 241 -22.54 -6.91 -5.30
CA TRP A 241 -23.16 -5.67 -4.83
C TRP A 241 -23.51 -4.75 -6.01
N GLY A 242 -22.55 -4.55 -6.93
CA GLY A 242 -22.78 -3.64 -8.05
C GLY A 242 -23.79 -4.15 -9.06
N LEU A 243 -23.94 -5.47 -9.21
CA LEU A 243 -25.03 -6.07 -9.98
C LEU A 243 -26.38 -5.86 -9.30
N ALA A 244 -26.46 -6.14 -7.99
CA ALA A 244 -27.68 -5.97 -7.20
C ALA A 244 -28.12 -4.49 -7.09
N ALA A 245 -27.19 -3.55 -7.14
CA ALA A 245 -27.48 -2.12 -7.02
C ALA A 245 -28.06 -1.50 -8.31
N ARG A 246 -27.87 -2.14 -9.48
CA ARG A 246 -28.33 -1.61 -10.78
C ARG A 246 -29.82 -1.29 -10.86
N PRO A 247 -30.74 -2.18 -10.47
CA PRO A 247 -32.17 -1.88 -10.53
C PRO A 247 -32.60 -0.76 -9.56
N VAL A 248 -31.81 -0.48 -8.53
CA VAL A 248 -32.14 0.48 -7.46
C VAL A 248 -31.61 1.89 -7.75
N ARG A 249 -30.52 2.02 -8.52
CA ARG A 249 -29.93 3.31 -8.92
C ARG A 249 -29.80 3.42 -10.45
N PRO A 250 -30.93 3.49 -11.20
CA PRO A 250 -30.89 3.69 -12.65
C PRO A 250 -30.57 5.15 -12.98
N GLY A 251 -29.32 5.44 -13.34
CA GLY A 251 -28.94 6.78 -13.80
C GLY A 251 -27.60 6.77 -14.56
N PRO A 252 -27.41 7.66 -15.55
CA PRO A 252 -26.15 7.78 -16.31
C PRO A 252 -24.95 8.14 -15.42
N ASP A 253 -25.20 8.84 -14.31
CA ASP A 253 -24.21 9.19 -13.27
C ASP A 253 -24.02 8.07 -12.22
N GLY A 254 -24.72 6.95 -12.37
CA GLY A 254 -24.91 5.87 -11.39
C GLY A 254 -23.67 5.02 -11.07
N GLY A 255 -22.47 5.59 -11.16
CA GLY A 255 -21.24 4.96 -10.69
C GLY A 255 -20.84 3.69 -11.43
N ALA A 256 -21.41 3.43 -12.62
CA ALA A 256 -21.19 2.20 -13.38
C ALA A 256 -19.71 1.97 -13.68
N ILE A 257 -19.08 2.99 -14.27
CA ILE A 257 -17.68 3.00 -14.63
C ILE A 257 -16.82 2.98 -13.36
N GLY A 258 -17.18 3.78 -12.34
CA GLY A 258 -16.47 3.81 -11.06
C GLY A 258 -16.45 2.44 -10.37
N TRP A 259 -17.58 1.74 -10.33
CA TRP A 259 -17.68 0.38 -9.81
C TRP A 259 -16.86 -0.62 -10.63
N ILE A 260 -16.93 -0.58 -11.97
CA ILE A 260 -16.11 -1.44 -12.83
C ILE A 260 -14.61 -1.21 -12.55
N ILE A 261 -14.17 0.05 -12.43
CA ILE A 261 -12.79 0.39 -12.10
C ILE A 261 -12.39 -0.16 -10.73
N VAL A 262 -13.27 -0.05 -9.73
CA VAL A 262 -13.05 -0.61 -8.38
C VAL A 262 -12.91 -2.13 -8.45
N VAL A 263 -13.86 -2.83 -9.09
CA VAL A 263 -13.81 -4.29 -9.21
C VAL A 263 -12.56 -4.73 -9.97
N ALA A 264 -12.23 -4.09 -11.08
CA ALA A 264 -11.04 -4.40 -11.87
C ALA A 264 -9.76 -4.21 -11.03
N SER A 265 -9.69 -3.15 -10.23
CA SER A 265 -8.55 -2.88 -9.32
C SER A 265 -8.45 -3.92 -8.20
N MET A 266 -9.57 -4.31 -7.59
CA MET A 266 -9.63 -5.38 -6.58
C MET A 266 -9.24 -6.74 -7.16
N MET A 267 -9.70 -7.06 -8.38
CA MET A 267 -9.32 -8.28 -9.08
C MET A 267 -7.83 -8.30 -9.43
N LEU A 268 -7.29 -7.21 -9.96
CA LEU A 268 -5.87 -7.10 -10.31
C LEU A 268 -4.96 -7.29 -9.10
N THR A 269 -5.29 -6.64 -7.97
CA THR A 269 -4.52 -6.78 -6.72
C THR A 269 -4.59 -8.20 -6.16
N THR A 270 -5.76 -8.85 -6.27
CA THR A 270 -5.96 -10.27 -5.89
C THR A 270 -5.15 -11.20 -6.79
N LEU A 271 -5.22 -11.04 -8.11
CA LEU A 271 -4.47 -11.84 -9.07
C LEU A 271 -2.95 -11.71 -8.87
N ARG A 272 -2.48 -10.49 -8.56
CA ARG A 272 -1.07 -10.26 -8.20
C ARG A 272 -0.66 -11.03 -6.94
N ALA A 273 -1.52 -11.08 -5.92
CA ALA A 273 -1.26 -11.86 -4.71
C ALA A 273 -1.20 -13.37 -5.00
N VAL A 274 -2.14 -13.88 -5.80
CA VAL A 274 -2.14 -15.28 -6.27
C VAL A 274 -0.85 -15.60 -7.03
N TRP A 275 -0.45 -14.75 -7.98
CA TRP A 275 0.77 -14.95 -8.76
C TRP A 275 2.02 -14.96 -7.89
N ALA A 276 2.12 -14.05 -6.91
CA ALA A 276 3.20 -14.03 -5.94
C ALA A 276 3.31 -15.35 -5.17
N LEU A 277 2.18 -15.90 -4.70
CA LEU A 277 2.13 -17.19 -4.00
C LEU A 277 2.45 -18.39 -4.93
N ALA A 278 1.97 -18.36 -6.17
CA ALA A 278 2.23 -19.42 -7.15
C ALA A 278 3.72 -19.48 -7.54
N SER A 279 4.37 -18.32 -7.68
CA SER A 279 5.79 -18.23 -8.02
C SER A 279 6.70 -18.89 -6.97
N LEU A 280 6.30 -18.87 -5.68
CA LEU A 280 7.00 -19.57 -4.60
C LEU A 280 6.92 -21.10 -4.75
N ARG A 281 5.76 -21.62 -5.18
CA ARG A 281 5.56 -23.06 -5.38
C ARG A 281 6.36 -23.57 -6.57
N GLY A 282 6.36 -22.83 -7.67
CA GLY A 282 7.10 -23.18 -8.90
C GLY A 282 8.61 -23.32 -8.63
N ARG A 283 9.21 -22.37 -7.91
CA ARG A 283 10.64 -22.41 -7.60
C ARG A 283 11.04 -23.55 -6.67
N ARG A 284 10.20 -23.89 -5.68
CA ARG A 284 10.46 -25.05 -4.79
C ARG A 284 10.48 -26.37 -5.54
N ARG A 285 9.63 -26.53 -6.56
CA ARG A 285 9.63 -27.72 -7.42
C ARG A 285 10.89 -27.80 -8.28
N ALA A 286 11.33 -26.66 -8.84
CA ALA A 286 12.55 -26.60 -9.64
C ALA A 286 13.83 -26.90 -8.85
N THR A 287 13.87 -26.60 -7.54
CA THR A 287 15.03 -26.93 -6.68
C THR A 287 15.01 -28.37 -6.16
N ALA A 288 13.91 -29.11 -6.34
CA ALA A 288 13.73 -30.48 -5.86
C ALA A 288 13.82 -31.53 -6.98
N ALA A 289 13.89 -31.08 -8.24
CA ALA A 289 14.14 -31.89 -9.43
C ALA A 289 15.62 -31.78 -9.81
#